data_AF-A0A7S2AA01-F1
#
_entry.id   AF-A0A7S2AA01-F1
#
_cell.length_a   1.000
_cell.length_b   1.000
_cell.length_c   1.000
_cell.angle_alpha   90.00
_cell.angle_beta   90.00
_cell.angle_gamma   90.00
#
_symmetry.space_group_name_H-M   'P 1'
#
loop_
_entity.id
_entity.type
_entity.pdbx_description
1 polymer ?
#
loop_
_entity_poly.entity_id
_entity_poly.type
_entity_poly.pdbx_seq_one_letter_code
_entity_poly.pdbx_strand_id
1 'polypeptide(L)'
;IAMSRRSKRSVPKKASSLSTNVRCGITSLVEGNESTVATMLSKAGDDVSVDTLVDALGDCMVVNDLSPEALLGRFFDASVLGPYCKERLGKSEKGNASTLAARIAREWAKPDFEPLPPKRPCQQINNDEEQTPRKKRRG
;
A
#
# COMPACT_ATOMS: atom_id res chain seq x y z
N ILE A 1 2.61 -32.39 47.14
CA ILE A 1 3.12 -31.17 46.44
C ILE A 1 2.29 -31.02 45.17
N ALA A 2 1.31 -30.12 45.18
CA ALA A 2 0.36 -29.96 44.07
C ALA A 2 0.97 -29.11 42.96
N MET A 3 1.06 -29.67 41.74
CA MET A 3 1.53 -28.94 40.57
C MET A 3 0.47 -27.93 40.12
N SER A 4 0.76 -26.65 40.34
CA SER A 4 -0.03 -25.52 39.84
C SER A 4 0.01 -25.51 38.31
N ARG A 5 -1.09 -25.94 37.69
CA ARG A 5 -1.32 -25.82 36.25
C ARG A 5 -1.51 -24.32 35.95
N ARG A 6 -0.40 -23.67 35.54
CA ARG A 6 -0.41 -22.29 35.04
C ARG A 6 -1.23 -22.26 33.75
N SER A 7 -2.52 -22.00 33.90
CA SER A 7 -3.44 -21.75 32.79
C SER A 7 -2.89 -20.58 31.98
N LYS A 8 -2.40 -20.87 30.78
CA LYS A 8 -1.97 -19.87 29.81
C LYS A 8 -3.23 -19.16 29.32
N ARG A 9 -3.52 -18.02 29.94
CA ARG A 9 -4.56 -17.09 29.48
C ARG A 9 -4.13 -16.62 28.09
N SER A 10 -4.72 -17.20 27.04
CA SER A 10 -4.59 -16.68 25.68
C SER A 10 -5.15 -15.27 25.67
N VAL A 11 -4.28 -14.28 25.51
CA VAL A 11 -4.69 -12.88 25.35
C VAL A 11 -5.48 -12.82 24.04
N PRO A 12 -6.74 -12.36 24.04
CA PRO A 12 -7.50 -12.22 22.80
C PRO A 12 -6.74 -11.22 21.92
N LYS A 13 -6.38 -11.65 20.70
CA LYS A 13 -5.81 -10.76 19.68
C LYS A 13 -6.83 -9.65 19.48
N LYS A 14 -6.51 -8.45 19.96
CA LYS A 14 -7.32 -7.26 19.77
C LYS A 14 -7.35 -7.05 18.27
N ALA A 15 -8.48 -7.33 17.63
CA ALA A 15 -8.67 -7.05 16.22
C ALA A 15 -8.25 -5.59 16.02
N SER A 16 -7.28 -5.38 15.13
CA SER A 16 -6.77 -4.06 14.77
C SER A 16 -7.97 -3.15 14.51
N SER A 17 -8.20 -2.16 15.38
CA SER A 17 -9.38 -1.29 15.32
C SER A 17 -9.26 -0.24 14.21
N LEU A 18 -8.75 -0.66 13.05
CA LEU A 18 -8.71 0.16 11.86
C LEU A 18 -10.14 0.39 11.40
N SER A 19 -10.41 1.60 10.92
CA SER A 19 -11.69 1.86 10.28
C SER A 19 -11.84 0.96 9.05
N THR A 20 -13.06 0.51 8.79
CA THR A 20 -13.37 -0.35 7.64
C THR A 20 -12.85 0.23 6.33
N ASN A 21 -12.89 1.56 6.20
CA ASN A 21 -12.47 2.28 5.00
C ASN A 21 -10.95 2.27 4.83
N VAL A 22 -10.19 2.40 5.92
CA VAL A 22 -8.73 2.24 5.88
C VAL A 22 -8.36 0.80 5.54
N ARG A 23 -9.04 -0.18 6.13
CA ARG A 23 -8.80 -1.60 5.81
C ARG A 23 -9.11 -1.89 4.33
N CYS A 24 -10.24 -1.40 3.82
CA CYS A 24 -10.62 -1.49 2.41
C CYS A 24 -9.58 -0.81 1.50
N GLY A 25 -9.11 0.38 1.89
CA GLY A 25 -8.04 1.10 1.20
C GLY A 25 -6.74 0.29 1.12
N ILE A 26 -6.29 -0.27 2.24
CA ILE A 26 -5.09 -1.13 2.29
C ILE A 26 -5.30 -2.37 1.42
N THR A 27 -6.44 -3.05 1.52
CA THR A 27 -6.77 -4.19 0.64
C THR A 27 -6.65 -3.80 -0.83
N SER A 28 -7.25 -2.67 -1.22
CA SER A 28 -7.22 -2.20 -2.61
C SER A 28 -5.83 -1.80 -3.11
N LEU A 29 -4.91 -1.45 -2.20
CA LEU A 29 -3.51 -1.12 -2.50
C LEU A 29 -2.67 -2.40 -2.64
N VAL A 30 -2.94 -3.41 -1.81
CA VAL A 30 -2.27 -4.71 -1.86
C VAL A 30 -2.69 -5.48 -3.11
N GLU A 31 -3.97 -5.39 -3.50
CA GLU A 31 -4.47 -5.93 -4.76
C GLU A 31 -3.71 -5.33 -5.96
N GLY A 32 -2.92 -6.16 -6.64
CA GLY A 32 -2.06 -5.79 -7.76
C GLY A 32 -0.61 -5.43 -7.37
N ASN A 33 -0.27 -5.39 -6.07
CA ASN A 33 1.08 -5.14 -5.57
C ASN A 33 1.54 -6.23 -4.57
N GLU A 34 0.95 -7.43 -4.63
CA GLU A 34 1.11 -8.47 -3.63
C GLU A 34 2.57 -8.87 -3.44
N SER A 35 3.32 -9.03 -4.54
CA SER A 35 4.73 -9.43 -4.51
C SER A 35 5.62 -8.38 -3.86
N THR A 36 5.37 -7.09 -4.13
CA THR A 36 6.11 -5.97 -3.55
C THR A 36 5.85 -5.89 -2.05
N VAL A 37 4.59 -5.99 -1.64
CA VAL A 37 4.19 -5.93 -0.21
C VAL A 37 4.69 -7.15 0.55
N ALA A 38 4.62 -8.35 -0.04
CA ALA A 38 5.16 -9.58 0.53
C ALA A 38 6.67 -9.48 0.78
N THR A 39 7.42 -8.99 -0.21
CA THR A 39 8.87 -8.75 -0.09
C THR A 39 9.17 -7.74 1.01
N MET A 40 8.44 -6.64 1.06
CA MET A 40 8.60 -5.60 2.09
C MET A 40 8.36 -6.13 3.51
N LEU A 41 7.36 -6.99 3.68
CA LEU A 41 7.05 -7.64 4.96
C LEU A 41 7.96 -8.84 5.26
N SER A 42 8.93 -9.15 4.41
CA SER A 42 9.77 -10.35 4.49
C SER A 42 8.95 -11.64 4.61
N LYS A 43 7.73 -11.63 4.06
CA LYS A 43 6.86 -12.80 3.97
C LYS A 43 7.05 -13.42 2.60
N ALA A 44 7.99 -14.36 2.49
CA ALA A 44 8.17 -15.19 1.31
C ALA A 44 7.56 -16.58 1.58
N GLY A 45 6.59 -16.99 0.76
CA GLY A 45 5.96 -18.31 0.84
C GLY A 45 4.70 -18.41 -0.04
N ASP A 46 4.27 -19.64 -0.33
CA ASP A 46 3.08 -19.92 -1.16
C ASP A 46 1.74 -19.56 -0.50
N ASP A 47 1.72 -19.32 0.83
CA ASP A 47 0.51 -19.02 1.61
C ASP A 47 0.26 -17.51 1.84
N VAL A 48 0.84 -16.65 1.00
CA VAL A 48 0.65 -15.19 1.12
C VAL A 48 -0.64 -14.78 0.43
N SER A 49 -1.73 -14.75 1.18
CA SER A 49 -3.00 -14.18 0.73
C SER A 49 -3.05 -12.66 0.99
N VAL A 50 -3.84 -11.95 0.18
CA VAL A 50 -4.08 -10.50 0.34
C VAL A 50 -4.50 -10.17 1.77
N ASP A 51 -5.41 -10.96 2.36
CA ASP A 51 -5.86 -10.76 3.73
C ASP A 51 -4.71 -10.85 4.75
N THR A 52 -3.80 -11.81 4.59
CA THR A 52 -2.65 -11.95 5.51
C THR A 52 -1.63 -10.82 5.39
N LEU A 53 -1.54 -10.18 4.22
CA LEU A 53 -0.71 -8.99 4.01
C LEU A 53 -1.37 -7.75 4.62
N VAL A 54 -2.69 -7.59 4.41
CA VAL A 54 -3.48 -6.50 5.00
C VAL A 54 -3.45 -6.57 6.53
N ASP A 55 -3.63 -7.76 7.10
CA ASP A 55 -3.53 -7.96 8.55
C ASP A 55 -2.13 -7.63 9.07
N ALA A 56 -1.07 -8.04 8.37
CA ALA A 56 0.30 -7.72 8.77
C ALA A 56 0.61 -6.22 8.68
N LEU A 57 0.11 -5.53 7.66
CA LEU A 57 0.20 -4.06 7.57
C LEU A 57 -0.58 -3.39 8.70
N GLY A 58 -1.76 -3.89 9.03
CA GLY A 58 -2.57 -3.39 10.13
C GLY A 58 -1.91 -3.62 11.49
N ASP A 59 -1.31 -4.78 11.72
CA ASP A 59 -0.52 -5.07 12.91
C ASP A 59 0.69 -4.12 13.00
N CYS A 60 1.38 -3.86 11.88
CA CYS A 60 2.48 -2.89 11.83
C CYS A 60 2.02 -1.49 12.25
N MET A 61 0.84 -1.05 11.80
CA MET A 61 0.26 0.23 12.22
C MET A 61 -0.01 0.27 13.72
N VAL A 62 -0.63 -0.78 14.28
CA VAL A 62 -0.98 -0.82 15.71
C VAL A 62 0.25 -0.90 16.60
N VAL A 63 1.24 -1.74 16.24
CA VAL A 63 2.47 -1.91 17.03
C VAL A 63 3.30 -0.64 17.08
N ASN A 64 3.32 0.13 15.99
CA ASN A 64 4.11 1.35 15.87
C ASN A 64 3.29 2.64 16.08
N ASP A 65 2.01 2.52 16.45
CA ASP A 65 1.05 3.62 16.58
C ASP A 65 1.07 4.58 15.36
N LEU A 66 1.08 4.01 14.15
CA LEU A 66 1.17 4.76 12.91
C LEU A 66 -0.21 5.12 12.37
N SER A 67 -0.34 6.36 11.92
CA SER A 67 -1.45 6.78 11.07
C SER A 67 -1.35 6.13 9.68
N PRO A 68 -2.45 5.99 8.93
CA PRO A 68 -2.41 5.49 7.55
C PRO A 68 -1.45 6.29 6.66
N GLU A 69 -1.41 7.61 6.84
CA GLU A 69 -0.47 8.49 6.15
C GLU A 69 0.99 8.17 6.49
N ALA A 70 1.30 7.96 7.78
CA ALA A 70 2.66 7.65 8.21
C ALA A 70 3.10 6.26 7.73
N LEU A 71 2.20 5.29 7.69
CA LEU A 71 2.46 3.98 7.08
C LEU A 71 2.81 4.16 5.59
N LEU A 72 1.92 4.80 4.83
CA LEU A 72 2.10 4.98 3.39
C LEU A 72 3.39 5.75 3.07
N GLY A 73 3.65 6.85 3.77
CA GLY A 73 4.83 7.68 3.53
C GLY A 73 6.17 7.07 3.96
N ARG A 74 6.16 6.04 4.82
CA ARG A 74 7.39 5.36 5.28
C ARG A 74 7.72 4.11 4.47
N PHE A 75 6.69 3.38 4.06
CA PHE A 75 6.83 2.05 3.48
C PHE A 75 6.63 2.03 1.96
N PHE A 76 5.96 3.03 1.40
CA PHE A 76 5.63 3.09 -0.02
C PHE A 76 6.21 4.34 -0.68
N ASP A 77 6.88 4.11 -1.81
CA ASP A 77 7.42 5.18 -2.63
C ASP A 77 6.37 5.80 -3.54
N ALA A 78 6.71 6.99 -4.07
CA ALA A 78 5.86 7.70 -5.03
C ALA A 78 5.54 6.87 -6.29
N SER A 79 6.39 5.91 -6.65
CA SER A 79 6.18 4.98 -7.77
C SER A 79 4.99 4.06 -7.56
N VAL A 80 4.63 3.72 -6.32
CA VAL A 80 3.46 2.90 -6.00
C VAL A 80 2.25 3.79 -5.69
N LEU A 81 2.46 4.87 -4.93
CA LEU A 81 1.38 5.75 -4.50
C LEU A 81 0.80 6.62 -5.63
N GLY A 82 1.63 6.98 -6.62
CA GLY A 82 1.24 7.80 -7.77
C GLY A 82 0.20 7.11 -8.65
N PRO A 83 0.50 5.92 -9.20
CA PRO A 83 -0.46 5.11 -9.95
C PRO A 83 -1.74 4.84 -9.16
N TYR A 84 -1.62 4.49 -7.87
CA TYR A 84 -2.79 4.29 -7.01
C TYR A 84 -3.67 5.55 -6.91
N CYS A 85 -3.08 6.74 -6.72
CA CYS A 85 -3.86 8.00 -6.70
C CYS A 85 -4.63 8.23 -7.99
N LYS A 86 -4.04 7.92 -9.14
CA LYS A 86 -4.65 8.16 -10.45
C LYS A 86 -5.71 7.11 -10.80
N GLU A 87 -5.40 5.84 -10.57
CA GLU A 87 -6.22 4.72 -11.01
C GLU A 87 -7.34 4.39 -10.03
N ARG A 88 -7.06 4.40 -8.72
CA ARG A 88 -8.02 4.02 -7.68
C ARG A 88 -8.79 5.21 -7.11
N LEU A 89 -8.19 6.40 -7.09
CA LEU A 89 -8.83 7.62 -6.54
C LEU A 89 -9.25 8.64 -7.61
N GLY A 90 -8.82 8.48 -8.88
CA GLY A 90 -9.08 9.47 -9.93
C GLY A 90 -8.44 10.84 -9.66
N LYS A 91 -7.35 10.88 -8.87
CA LYS A 91 -6.68 12.10 -8.43
C LYS A 91 -5.34 12.31 -9.12
N SER A 92 -4.80 13.52 -8.97
CA SER A 92 -3.45 13.84 -9.42
C SER A 92 -2.42 12.90 -8.79
N GLU A 93 -1.50 12.39 -9.60
CA GLU A 93 -0.32 11.61 -9.19
C GLU A 93 0.90 12.48 -8.88
N LYS A 94 0.79 13.82 -9.03
CA LYS A 94 1.91 14.72 -8.76
C LYS A 94 2.11 14.91 -7.26
N GLY A 95 3.36 14.74 -6.82
CA GLY A 95 3.81 14.99 -5.45
C GLY A 95 4.98 14.10 -5.05
N ASN A 96 5.59 14.40 -3.91
CA ASN A 96 6.47 13.44 -3.23
C ASN A 96 5.63 12.35 -2.53
N ALA A 97 6.29 11.27 -2.10
CA ALA A 97 5.62 10.15 -1.43
C ALA A 97 4.75 10.59 -0.24
N SER A 98 5.23 11.52 0.60
CA SER A 98 4.46 12.05 1.73
C SER A 98 3.18 12.78 1.29
N THR A 99 3.24 13.59 0.22
CA THR A 99 2.08 14.31 -0.31
C THR A 99 1.03 13.34 -0.86
N LEU A 100 1.49 12.29 -1.54
CA LEU A 100 0.61 11.25 -2.08
C LEU A 100 -0.02 10.41 -0.96
N ALA A 101 0.78 10.03 0.04
CA ALA A 101 0.32 9.33 1.24
C ALA A 101 -0.77 10.12 1.99
N ALA A 102 -0.55 11.41 2.23
CA ALA A 102 -1.52 12.30 2.87
C ALA A 102 -2.83 12.38 2.06
N ARG A 103 -2.72 12.47 0.73
CA ARG A 103 -3.86 12.52 -0.18
C ARG A 103 -4.68 11.24 -0.14
N ILE A 104 -4.02 10.08 -0.10
CA ILE A 104 -4.66 8.77 0.00
C ILE A 104 -5.34 8.61 1.36
N ALA A 105 -4.63 8.88 2.45
CA ALA A 105 -5.16 8.75 3.80
C ALA A 105 -6.41 9.64 4.03
N ARG A 106 -6.42 10.86 3.46
CA ARG A 106 -7.59 11.75 3.49
C ARG A 106 -8.80 11.20 2.74
N GLU A 107 -8.58 10.45 1.66
CA GLU A 107 -9.68 9.77 0.96
C GLU A 107 -10.19 8.57 1.75
N TRP A 108 -9.30 7.76 2.32
CA TRP A 108 -9.68 6.63 3.17
C TRP A 108 -10.44 7.07 4.43
N ALA A 109 -10.23 8.30 4.90
CA ALA A 109 -10.94 8.86 6.04
C ALA A 109 -12.39 9.27 5.72
N LYS A 110 -12.79 9.34 4.44
CA LYS A 110 -14.17 9.69 4.07
C LYS A 110 -15.12 8.52 4.36
N PRO A 111 -16.36 8.78 4.82
CA PRO A 111 -17.33 7.73 5.11
C PRO A 111 -17.77 6.98 3.85
N ASP A 112 -17.90 7.69 2.72
CA ASP A 112 -18.33 7.15 1.42
C ASP A 112 -17.14 6.69 0.55
N PHE A 113 -16.04 6.28 1.19
CA PHE A 113 -14.88 5.82 0.46
C PHE A 113 -15.17 4.47 -0.20
N GLU A 114 -15.16 4.46 -1.53
CA GLU A 114 -15.21 3.25 -2.33
C GLU A 114 -14.07 3.31 -3.36
N PRO A 115 -13.09 2.39 -3.30
CA PRO A 115 -12.00 2.39 -4.26
C PRO A 115 -12.55 2.04 -5.65
N LEU A 116 -12.13 2.78 -6.68
CA LEU A 116 -12.51 2.46 -8.06
C LEU A 116 -12.02 1.05 -8.41
N PRO A 117 -12.78 0.27 -9.20
CA PRO A 117 -12.35 -1.07 -9.61
C PRO A 117 -10.99 -0.98 -10.31
N PRO A 118 -10.11 -1.98 -10.10
CA PRO A 118 -8.76 -1.92 -10.63
C PRO A 118 -8.86 -1.83 -12.15
N LYS A 119 -8.44 -0.69 -12.70
CA LYS A 119 -8.35 -0.54 -14.15
C LYS A 119 -7.22 -1.48 -14.55
N ARG A 120 -7.55 -2.63 -15.15
CA ARG A 120 -6.55 -3.59 -15.62
C ARG A 120 -5.45 -2.80 -16.33
N PRO A 121 -4.16 -3.07 -16.07
CA PRO A 121 -3.10 -2.32 -16.71
C PRO A 121 -3.27 -2.45 -18.22
N CYS A 122 -3.81 -1.41 -18.87
CA CYS A 122 -3.45 -1.13 -20.25
C CYS A 122 -1.98 -0.81 -20.14
N GLN A 123 -1.13 -1.80 -20.42
CA GLN A 123 0.30 -1.63 -20.64
C GLN A 123 0.50 -0.27 -21.31
N GLN A 124 0.99 0.73 -20.56
CA GLN A 124 1.41 1.98 -21.15
C GLN A 124 2.73 1.67 -21.85
N ILE A 125 2.57 1.16 -23.07
CA ILE A 125 3.29 1.49 -24.29
C ILE A 125 4.51 2.35 -23.97
N ASN A 126 5.69 1.71 -23.95
CA ASN A 126 6.95 2.38 -24.22
C ASN A 126 6.84 2.99 -25.62
N ASN A 127 6.35 4.22 -25.71
CA ASN A 127 6.44 5.02 -26.93
C ASN A 127 7.80 5.70 -26.94
N ASP A 128 8.61 5.30 -27.92
CA ASP A 128 9.36 6.17 -28.82
C ASP A 128 10.28 7.23 -28.20
N GLU A 129 11.57 6.90 -28.12
CA GLU A 129 12.63 7.90 -28.28
C GLU A 129 13.55 7.47 -29.43
N GLU A 130 12.99 7.35 -30.64
CA GLU A 130 13.77 7.35 -31.88
C GLU A 130 14.09 8.80 -32.31
N GLN A 131 15.37 9.14 -32.19
CA GLN A 131 16.19 10.04 -33.01
C GLN A 131 15.62 11.39 -33.49
N THR A 132 16.39 12.46 -33.25
CA THR A 132 16.78 13.33 -34.38
C THR A 132 18.20 13.94 -34.23
N PRO A 133 18.87 14.26 -35.35
CA PRO A 133 20.31 14.47 -35.44
C PRO A 133 20.72 15.95 -35.36
N ARG A 134 21.95 16.26 -34.93
CA ARG A 134 22.59 17.54 -35.24
C ARG A 134 23.97 17.37 -35.87
N LYS A 135 23.97 17.62 -37.18
CA LYS A 135 25.09 17.71 -38.11
C LYS A 135 25.78 19.08 -37.98
N LYS A 136 27.12 19.04 -38.05
CA LYS A 136 28.08 20.07 -38.53
C LYS A 136 28.34 21.34 -37.68
N ARG A 137 29.64 21.61 -37.44
CA ARG A 137 30.50 22.64 -38.10
C ARG A 137 31.97 22.41 -37.64
N ARG A 138 32.88 22.02 -38.54
CA ARG A 138 33.86 22.88 -39.26
C ARG A 138 34.76 23.69 -38.32
N GLY A 139 36.02 23.27 -38.26
CA GLY A 139 37.21 23.95 -37.74
C GLY A 139 38.41 23.16 -38.24
#